data_AF-A0A1V9X9S2-F1
#
_entry.id   AF-A0A1V9X9S2-F1
#
_cell.length_a   1.000
_cell.length_b   1.000
_cell.length_c   1.000
_cell.angle_alpha   90.00
_cell.angle_beta   90.00
_cell.angle_gamma   90.00
#
_symmetry.space_group_name_H-M   'P 1'
#
loop_
_entity.id
_entity.type
_entity.pdbx_description
1 polymer ?
#
loop_
_entity_poly.entity_id
_entity_poly.type
_entity_poly.pdbx_seq_one_letter_code
_entity_poly.pdbx_strand_id
1 'polypeptide(L)'
;MKSYVTVIVVFALTVCRGTALKEGDCEVCVGVIEKLGNLLQPEEKSNVDSIEAKFREFCDTAKKQDHRFCYYVGGLEESATKIVGELSKPMSWGMPPLKICEKLMKKDAQVCDLRYEKTIDLKAVDVKKLKIRDLKKILSDFEESCDGCVEKSEFIKKVEFIRDTQLKQEL
;
A
#
# COMPACT_ATOMS: atom_id res chain seq x y z
N MET A 1 65.49 -7.47 -6.26
CA MET A 1 64.28 -7.85 -7.03
C MET A 1 63.58 -9.00 -6.35
N LYS A 2 62.39 -8.76 -5.78
CA LYS A 2 61.19 -9.63 -5.76
C LYS A 2 60.19 -9.06 -4.75
N SER A 3 59.31 -8.20 -5.26
CA SER A 3 58.14 -7.69 -4.56
C SER A 3 57.15 -8.84 -4.32
N TYR A 4 56.70 -9.00 -3.08
CA TYR A 4 55.50 -9.77 -2.76
C TYR A 4 54.37 -8.77 -2.50
N VAL A 5 53.49 -8.60 -3.49
CA VAL A 5 52.24 -7.85 -3.34
C VAL A 5 51.17 -8.86 -2.92
N THR A 6 50.84 -8.86 -1.63
CA THR A 6 49.77 -9.68 -1.06
C THR A 6 48.43 -9.01 -1.39
N VAL A 7 47.65 -9.60 -2.29
CA VAL A 7 46.31 -9.13 -2.66
C VAL A 7 45.30 -9.69 -1.66
N ILE A 8 44.75 -8.83 -0.79
CA ILE A 8 43.66 -9.16 0.12
C ILE A 8 42.34 -8.89 -0.61
N VAL A 9 41.62 -9.97 -0.97
CA VAL A 9 40.29 -9.89 -1.55
C VAL A 9 39.27 -9.77 -0.39
N VAL A 10 38.77 -8.56 -0.16
CA VAL A 10 37.67 -8.31 0.79
C VAL A 10 36.35 -8.58 0.09
N PHE A 11 35.75 -9.74 0.37
CA PHE A 11 34.40 -10.09 -0.10
C PHE A 11 33.38 -9.38 0.79
N ALA A 12 32.90 -8.21 0.37
CA ALA A 12 31.84 -7.48 1.06
C ALA A 12 30.50 -8.22 0.89
N LEU A 13 30.12 -9.00 1.90
CA LEU A 13 28.76 -9.54 2.04
C LEU A 13 27.81 -8.39 2.39
N THR A 14 27.33 -7.68 1.37
CA THR A 14 26.14 -6.82 1.52
C THR A 14 24.93 -7.70 1.81
N VAL A 15 24.55 -7.76 3.10
CA VAL A 15 23.31 -8.37 3.56
C VAL A 15 22.14 -7.53 3.04
N CYS A 16 21.45 -8.02 2.00
CA CYS A 16 20.13 -7.51 1.63
C CYS A 16 19.14 -7.85 2.76
N ARG A 17 18.87 -6.89 3.65
CA ARG A 17 17.74 -6.99 4.58
C ARG A 17 16.45 -6.99 3.76
N GLY A 18 15.87 -8.17 3.54
CA GLY A 18 14.53 -8.30 2.98
C GLY A 18 13.52 -7.72 3.97
N THR A 19 12.86 -6.63 3.60
CA THR A 19 11.68 -6.13 4.30
C THR A 19 10.53 -7.12 4.03
N ALA A 20 10.38 -8.11 4.89
CA ALA A 20 9.21 -8.97 4.88
C ALA A 20 7.99 -8.14 5.30
N LEU A 21 6.91 -8.28 4.55
CA LEU A 21 5.67 -7.56 4.82
C LEU A 21 5.00 -8.15 6.07
N LYS A 22 4.51 -7.29 6.97
CA LYS A 22 3.75 -7.73 8.16
C LYS A 22 2.26 -7.80 7.85
N GLU A 23 1.52 -8.54 8.66
CA GLU A 23 0.05 -8.53 8.62
C GLU A 23 -0.46 -7.10 8.78
N GLY A 24 -1.31 -6.67 7.84
CA GLY A 24 -1.81 -5.30 7.78
C GLY A 24 -0.95 -4.34 6.94
N ASP A 25 0.15 -4.76 6.33
CA ASP A 25 0.85 -3.98 5.29
C ASP A 25 0.28 -4.27 3.88
N CYS A 26 0.28 -3.25 3.00
CA CYS A 26 -0.33 -3.29 1.66
C CYS A 26 -1.82 -3.73 1.62
N GLU A 27 -2.64 -3.26 2.57
CA GLU A 27 -4.06 -3.63 2.72
C GLU A 27 -4.86 -3.56 1.41
N VAL A 28 -4.68 -2.50 0.61
CA VAL A 28 -5.37 -2.35 -0.68
C VAL A 28 -4.91 -3.40 -1.68
N CYS A 29 -3.60 -3.61 -1.81
CA CYS A 29 -3.04 -4.60 -2.72
C CYS A 29 -3.57 -6.02 -2.40
N VAL A 30 -3.48 -6.43 -1.13
CA VAL A 30 -3.96 -7.75 -0.69
C VAL A 30 -5.46 -7.89 -0.97
N GLY A 31 -6.25 -6.87 -0.59
CA GLY A 31 -7.69 -6.89 -0.80
C GLY A 31 -8.09 -6.94 -2.28
N VAL A 32 -7.37 -6.25 -3.18
CA VAL A 32 -7.64 -6.33 -4.62
C VAL A 32 -7.32 -7.72 -5.17
N ILE A 33 -6.20 -8.32 -4.80
CA ILE A 33 -5.82 -9.67 -5.26
C ILE A 33 -6.81 -10.71 -4.76
N GLU A 34 -7.28 -10.61 -3.52
CA GLU A 34 -8.32 -11.49 -2.98
C GLU A 34 -9.65 -11.33 -3.71
N LYS A 35 -10.09 -10.09 -3.95
CA LYS A 35 -11.29 -9.81 -4.77
C LYS A 35 -11.17 -10.42 -6.16
N LEU A 36 -10.04 -10.23 -6.83
CA LEU A 36 -9.77 -10.81 -8.15
C LEU A 36 -9.82 -12.35 -8.09
N GLY A 37 -9.22 -12.96 -7.06
CA GLY A 37 -9.24 -14.40 -6.85
C GLY A 37 -10.64 -14.99 -6.63
N ASN A 38 -11.58 -14.18 -6.12
CA ASN A 38 -12.98 -14.55 -5.95
C ASN A 38 -13.80 -14.36 -7.24
N LEU A 39 -13.37 -13.49 -8.15
CA LEU A 39 -14.01 -13.28 -9.45
C LEU A 39 -13.65 -14.37 -10.48
N LEU A 40 -12.48 -14.99 -10.33
CA LEU A 40 -11.98 -16.02 -11.25
C LEU A 40 -12.61 -17.39 -11.00
N GLN A 41 -13.00 -18.07 -12.08
CA GLN A 41 -13.36 -19.48 -12.06
C GLN A 41 -12.13 -20.38 -11.84
N PRO A 42 -12.28 -21.60 -11.32
CA PRO A 42 -11.16 -22.52 -11.05
C PRO A 42 -10.23 -22.74 -12.25
N GLU A 43 -10.79 -22.80 -13.45
CA GLU A 43 -10.07 -23.02 -14.70
C GLU A 43 -9.24 -21.78 -15.09
N GLU A 44 -9.80 -20.59 -14.86
CA GLU A 44 -9.16 -19.30 -15.15
C GLU A 44 -8.00 -19.00 -14.19
N LYS A 45 -8.06 -19.51 -12.95
CA LYS A 45 -7.01 -19.29 -11.93
C LYS A 45 -5.65 -19.82 -12.31
N SER A 46 -5.54 -20.71 -13.30
CA SER A 46 -4.28 -21.25 -13.79
C SER A 46 -3.76 -20.56 -15.05
N ASN A 47 -4.60 -19.73 -15.70
CA ASN A 47 -4.29 -19.09 -16.97
C ASN A 47 -3.94 -17.61 -16.77
N VAL A 48 -2.71 -17.24 -17.13
CA VAL A 48 -2.19 -15.88 -16.99
C VAL A 48 -3.02 -14.88 -17.80
N ASP A 49 -3.37 -15.21 -19.04
CA ASP A 49 -4.10 -14.31 -19.93
C ASP A 49 -5.53 -14.08 -19.43
N SER A 50 -6.18 -15.12 -18.91
CA SER A 50 -7.50 -15.01 -18.28
C SER A 50 -7.47 -14.13 -17.03
N ILE A 51 -6.43 -14.27 -16.19
CA ILE A 51 -6.24 -13.43 -15.00
C ILE A 51 -6.02 -11.97 -15.41
N GLU A 52 -5.20 -11.70 -16.43
CA GLU A 52 -4.97 -10.33 -16.91
C GLU A 52 -6.23 -9.71 -17.50
N ALA A 53 -7.00 -10.45 -18.29
CA ALA A 53 -8.27 -9.98 -18.84
C ALA A 53 -9.26 -9.63 -17.72
N LYS A 54 -9.45 -10.53 -16.76
CA LYS A 54 -10.34 -10.32 -15.60
C LYS A 54 -9.86 -9.18 -14.70
N PHE A 55 -8.55 -8.99 -14.59
CA PHE A 55 -8.01 -7.87 -13.84
C PHE A 55 -8.32 -6.53 -14.52
N ARG A 56 -8.22 -6.45 -15.86
CA ARG A 56 -8.62 -5.24 -16.60
C ARG A 56 -10.12 -4.96 -16.44
N GLU A 57 -10.97 -5.97 -16.58
CA GLU A 57 -12.41 -5.85 -16.34
C GLU A 57 -12.72 -5.37 -14.91
N PHE A 58 -12.01 -5.90 -13.90
CA PHE A 58 -12.11 -5.42 -12.53
C PHE A 58 -11.72 -3.94 -12.43
N CYS A 59 -10.64 -3.54 -13.08
CA CYS A 59 -10.13 -2.17 -13.04
C CYS A 59 -11.08 -1.14 -13.66
N ASP A 60 -11.83 -1.50 -14.70
CA ASP A 60 -12.84 -0.62 -15.30
C ASP A 60 -13.99 -0.28 -14.34
N THR A 61 -14.28 -1.19 -13.41
CA THR A 61 -15.34 -1.01 -12.39
C THR A 61 -14.82 -0.52 -11.05
N ALA A 62 -13.49 -0.55 -10.86
CA ALA A 62 -12.85 -0.21 -9.61
C ALA A 62 -13.00 1.29 -9.29
N LYS A 63 -13.17 1.59 -8.00
CA LYS A 63 -13.32 2.97 -7.51
C LYS A 63 -12.32 3.26 -6.40
N LYS A 64 -12.03 4.54 -6.19
CA LYS A 64 -11.18 5.03 -5.09
C LYS A 64 -9.79 4.35 -5.09
N GLN A 65 -9.46 3.64 -4.01
CA GLN A 65 -8.14 3.07 -3.78
C GLN A 65 -7.88 1.85 -4.68
N ASP A 66 -8.92 1.08 -5.03
CA ASP A 66 -8.82 -0.03 -5.98
C ASP A 66 -8.47 0.50 -7.38
N HIS A 67 -9.09 1.62 -7.80
CA HIS A 67 -8.76 2.28 -9.06
C HIS A 67 -7.32 2.81 -9.07
N ARG A 68 -6.85 3.39 -7.96
CA ARG A 68 -5.45 3.82 -7.83
C ARG A 68 -4.48 2.63 -7.90
N PHE A 69 -4.85 1.50 -7.30
CA PHE A 69 -4.06 0.28 -7.41
C PHE A 69 -3.97 -0.19 -8.87
N CYS A 70 -5.10 -0.24 -9.57
CA CYS A 70 -5.16 -0.55 -10.99
C CYS A 70 -4.27 0.38 -11.84
N TYR A 71 -4.29 1.67 -11.53
CA TYR A 71 -3.43 2.67 -12.18
C TYR A 71 -1.94 2.34 -12.00
N TYR A 72 -1.48 2.04 -10.77
CA TYR A 72 -0.07 1.73 -10.50
C TYR A 72 0.40 0.38 -11.04
N VAL A 73 -0.49 -0.60 -11.14
CA VAL A 73 -0.12 -1.96 -11.60
C VAL A 73 -0.20 -2.09 -13.13
N GLY A 74 -0.87 -1.18 -13.83
CA GLY A 74 -1.01 -1.25 -15.29
C GLY A 74 -2.30 -1.89 -15.78
N GLY A 75 -3.35 -1.84 -14.97
CA GLY A 75 -4.66 -2.38 -15.28
C GLY A 75 -5.52 -1.49 -16.18
N LEU A 76 -5.24 -0.17 -16.20
CA LEU A 76 -5.98 0.82 -16.98
C LEU A 76 -5.25 1.18 -18.27
N GLU A 77 -5.96 1.74 -19.25
CA GLU A 77 -5.36 2.16 -20.53
C GLU A 77 -4.42 3.37 -20.33
N GLU A 78 -4.79 4.29 -19.44
CA GLU A 78 -3.96 5.44 -19.09
C GLU A 78 -2.78 5.13 -18.16
N SER A 79 -2.65 3.89 -17.68
CA SER A 79 -1.55 3.50 -16.81
C SER A 79 -0.20 3.61 -17.52
N ALA A 80 0.74 4.32 -16.89
CA ALA A 80 2.12 4.42 -17.39
C ALA A 80 2.92 3.11 -17.21
N THR A 81 2.57 2.30 -16.21
CA THR A 81 3.24 1.04 -15.89
C THR A 81 2.52 -0.13 -16.58
N LYS A 82 3.27 -1.20 -16.89
CA LYS A 82 2.73 -2.45 -17.44
C LYS A 82 3.24 -3.65 -16.63
N ILE A 83 3.10 -3.57 -15.31
CA ILE A 83 3.60 -4.59 -14.37
C ILE A 83 2.53 -5.62 -14.00
N VAL A 84 1.39 -5.66 -14.69
CA VAL A 84 0.32 -6.63 -14.45
C VAL A 84 0.80 -8.08 -14.52
N GLY A 85 1.83 -8.37 -15.35
CA GLY A 85 2.49 -9.66 -15.42
C GLY A 85 3.17 -10.12 -14.13
N GLU A 86 3.56 -9.18 -13.25
CA GLU A 86 4.13 -9.46 -11.93
C GLU A 86 3.04 -9.80 -10.89
N LEU A 87 1.77 -9.58 -11.25
CA LEU A 87 0.59 -9.99 -10.48
C LEU A 87 0.01 -11.30 -11.04
N SER A 88 -0.23 -11.36 -12.36
CA SER A 88 -0.94 -12.48 -13.02
C SER A 88 -0.16 -13.80 -12.97
N LYS A 89 1.15 -13.77 -13.23
CA LYS A 89 2.01 -14.96 -13.19
C LYS A 89 2.08 -15.61 -11.81
N PRO A 90 2.46 -14.92 -10.73
CA PRO A 90 2.51 -15.58 -9.42
C PRO A 90 1.12 -15.99 -8.92
N MET A 91 0.07 -15.25 -9.28
CA MET A 91 -1.30 -15.65 -8.98
C MET A 91 -1.68 -16.97 -9.67
N SER A 92 -1.24 -17.18 -10.92
CA SER A 92 -1.60 -18.40 -11.66
C SER A 92 -1.00 -19.69 -11.10
N TRP A 93 0.03 -19.58 -10.28
CA TRP A 93 0.69 -20.72 -9.62
C TRP A 93 0.28 -20.83 -8.14
N GLY A 94 -0.71 -20.05 -7.71
CA GLY A 94 -1.24 -20.09 -6.35
C GLY A 94 -0.39 -19.37 -5.29
N MET A 95 0.42 -18.39 -5.68
CA MET A 95 1.18 -17.58 -4.71
C MET A 95 0.21 -16.78 -3.83
N PRO A 96 0.42 -16.74 -2.50
CA PRO A 96 -0.48 -16.00 -1.61
C PRO A 96 -0.42 -14.49 -1.87
N PRO A 97 -1.54 -13.76 -1.69
CA PRO A 97 -1.64 -12.32 -1.97
C PRO A 97 -0.53 -11.47 -1.36
N LEU A 98 -0.17 -11.74 -0.10
CA LEU A 98 0.88 -11.01 0.61
C LEU A 98 2.23 -11.07 -0.11
N LYS A 99 2.58 -12.24 -0.67
CA LYS A 99 3.84 -12.43 -1.41
C LYS A 99 3.81 -11.81 -2.80
N ILE A 100 2.64 -11.76 -3.43
CA ILE A 100 2.46 -11.01 -4.67
C ILE A 100 2.65 -9.51 -4.41
N CYS A 101 2.04 -8.98 -3.35
CA CYS A 101 2.22 -7.58 -2.93
C CYS A 101 3.67 -7.25 -2.56
N GLU A 102 4.41 -8.16 -1.91
CA GLU A 102 5.86 -7.99 -1.68
C GLU A 102 6.65 -7.82 -2.98
N LYS A 103 6.27 -8.56 -4.03
CA LYS A 103 6.92 -8.44 -5.35
C LYS A 103 6.55 -7.14 -6.04
N LEU A 104 5.27 -6.76 -6.02
CA LEU A 104 4.80 -5.51 -6.60
C LEU A 104 5.43 -4.30 -5.92
N MET A 105 5.55 -4.32 -4.58
CA MET A 105 6.21 -3.28 -3.80
C MET A 105 7.66 -3.03 -4.25
N LYS A 106 8.39 -4.08 -4.63
CA LYS A 106 9.78 -3.96 -5.10
C LYS A 106 9.87 -3.31 -6.48
N LYS A 107 8.79 -3.35 -7.27
CA LYS A 107 8.69 -2.68 -8.58
C LYS A 107 8.20 -1.25 -8.42
N ASP A 108 7.20 -1.07 -7.58
CA ASP A 108 6.59 0.21 -7.26
C ASP A 108 6.16 0.23 -5.78
N ALA A 109 6.88 1.01 -4.98
CA ALA A 109 6.60 1.15 -3.55
C ALA A 109 5.23 1.80 -3.28
N GLN A 110 4.69 2.59 -4.23
CA GLN A 110 3.43 3.30 -4.06
C GLN A 110 2.22 2.35 -3.99
N VAL A 111 2.35 1.15 -4.56
CA VAL A 111 1.32 0.08 -4.51
C VAL A 111 0.94 -0.26 -3.07
N CYS A 112 1.92 -0.28 -2.18
CA CYS A 112 1.76 -0.66 -0.78
C CYS A 112 1.47 0.52 0.16
N ASP A 113 1.64 1.74 -0.33
CA ASP A 113 1.23 2.96 0.36
C ASP A 113 -0.28 3.19 0.32
N LEU A 114 -0.99 2.51 -0.58
CA LEU A 114 -2.45 2.59 -0.69
C LEU A 114 -3.14 1.98 0.54
N ARG A 115 -4.09 2.72 1.09
CA ARG A 115 -4.92 2.33 2.25
C ARG A 115 -6.37 2.65 1.98
N TYR A 116 -7.28 1.76 2.35
CA TYR A 116 -8.69 2.06 2.32
C TYR A 116 -9.00 3.22 3.26
N GLU A 117 -9.91 4.09 2.83
CA GLU A 117 -10.36 5.18 3.66
C GLU A 117 -11.17 4.61 4.82
N LYS A 118 -10.58 4.65 6.02
CA LYS A 118 -11.32 4.34 7.25
C LYS A 118 -12.06 5.62 7.63
N THR A 119 -13.37 5.53 7.81
CA THR A 119 -14.14 6.57 8.48
C THR A 119 -13.71 6.55 9.94
N ILE A 120 -12.86 7.50 10.33
CA ILE A 120 -12.38 7.60 11.70
C ILE A 120 -13.47 8.28 12.51
N ASP A 121 -14.12 7.52 13.40
CA ASP A 121 -14.96 8.12 14.42
C ASP A 121 -14.07 8.75 15.49
N LEU A 122 -13.94 10.08 15.44
CA LEU A 122 -13.10 10.84 16.36
C LEU A 122 -13.51 10.67 17.82
N LYS A 123 -14.74 10.22 18.10
CA LYS A 123 -15.25 10.03 19.47
C LYS A 123 -14.71 8.74 20.11
N ALA A 124 -14.50 7.70 19.31
CA ALA A 124 -14.13 6.37 19.81
C ALA A 124 -12.65 6.02 19.58
N VAL A 125 -11.97 6.71 18.67
CA VAL A 125 -10.58 6.37 18.30
C VAL A 125 -9.55 6.96 19.28
N ASP A 126 -8.51 6.18 19.57
CA ASP A 126 -7.32 6.68 20.25
C ASP A 126 -6.41 7.43 19.27
N VAL A 127 -6.55 8.75 19.25
CA VAL A 127 -5.80 9.68 18.38
C VAL A 127 -4.29 9.46 18.46
N LYS A 128 -3.76 9.01 19.61
CA LYS A 128 -2.31 8.80 19.81
C LYS A 128 -1.78 7.63 18.99
N LYS A 129 -2.62 6.64 18.68
CA LYS A 129 -2.27 5.45 17.89
C LYS A 129 -2.29 5.69 16.38
N LEU A 130 -2.89 6.78 15.91
CA LEU A 130 -2.98 7.10 14.50
C LEU A 130 -1.61 7.50 13.92
N LYS A 131 -1.40 7.27 12.61
CA LYS A 131 -0.19 7.71 11.91
C LYS A 131 -0.33 9.18 11.49
N ILE A 132 0.78 9.87 11.23
CA ILE A 132 0.77 11.29 10.82
C ILE A 132 -0.09 11.52 9.58
N ARG A 133 -0.11 10.59 8.61
CA ARG A 133 -0.99 10.69 7.44
C ARG A 133 -2.48 10.68 7.81
N ASP A 134 -2.89 9.84 8.75
CA ASP A 134 -4.28 9.77 9.21
C ASP A 134 -4.66 11.03 9.98
N LEU A 135 -3.75 11.55 10.83
CA LEU A 135 -3.94 12.81 11.55
C LEU A 135 -4.11 13.99 10.59
N LYS A 136 -3.27 14.09 9.55
CA LYS A 136 -3.39 15.12 8.50
C LYS A 136 -4.70 14.98 7.72
N LYS A 137 -5.14 13.75 7.46
CA LYS A 137 -6.42 13.51 6.79
C LYS A 137 -7.58 14.02 7.64
N ILE A 138 -7.60 13.70 8.94
CA ILE A 138 -8.61 14.22 9.87
C ILE A 138 -8.63 15.75 9.78
N LEU A 139 -7.49 16.42 9.92
CA LEU A 139 -7.44 17.89 9.82
C LEU A 139 -8.08 18.38 8.50
N SER A 140 -7.72 17.78 7.37
CA SER A 140 -8.30 18.12 6.07
C SER A 140 -9.81 17.84 5.96
N ASP A 141 -10.32 16.77 6.58
CA ASP A 141 -11.74 16.41 6.58
C ASP A 141 -12.58 17.44 7.38
N PHE A 142 -11.95 18.15 8.34
CA PHE A 142 -12.55 19.24 9.12
C PHE A 142 -12.17 20.64 8.58
N GLU A 143 -11.59 20.72 7.38
CA GLU A 143 -11.11 21.98 6.77
C GLU A 143 -10.12 22.77 7.64
N GLU A 144 -9.43 22.08 8.55
CA GLU A 144 -8.41 22.61 9.43
C GLU A 144 -7.01 22.24 8.89
N SER A 145 -6.04 23.13 9.03
CA SER A 145 -4.63 22.84 8.72
C SER A 145 -3.77 23.04 9.96
N CYS A 146 -2.57 22.47 9.92
CA CYS A 146 -1.55 22.77 10.92
C CYS A 146 -0.25 23.17 10.22
N ASP A 147 -0.13 24.47 9.94
CA ASP A 147 1.00 25.05 9.18
C ASP A 147 2.32 25.07 9.98
N GLY A 148 2.26 24.82 11.29
CA GLY A 148 3.43 24.74 12.18
C GLY A 148 3.73 23.35 12.75
N CYS A 149 2.95 22.31 12.43
CA CYS A 149 3.17 20.98 12.99
C CYS A 149 4.33 20.27 12.29
N VAL A 150 5.45 20.09 13.00
CA VAL A 150 6.61 19.31 12.55
C VAL A 150 6.60 17.93 13.20
N GLU A 151 6.21 17.85 14.47
CA GLU A 151 6.21 16.62 15.24
C GLU A 151 4.82 15.96 15.30
N LYS A 152 4.81 14.64 15.45
CA LYS A 152 3.55 13.87 15.63
C LYS A 152 2.73 14.37 16.82
N SER A 153 3.39 14.76 17.91
CA SER A 153 2.78 15.28 19.13
C SER A 153 1.93 16.52 18.87
N GLU A 154 2.35 17.39 17.96
CA GLU A 154 1.65 18.62 17.59
C GLU A 154 0.40 18.34 16.77
N PHE A 155 0.48 17.41 15.80
CA PHE A 155 -0.69 16.92 15.07
C PHE A 155 -1.73 16.30 16.00
N ILE A 156 -1.30 15.52 16.99
CA ILE A 156 -2.19 14.92 17.99
C ILE A 156 -2.92 16.01 18.77
N LYS A 157 -2.20 17.01 19.30
CA LYS A 157 -2.80 18.10 20.09
C LYS A 157 -3.87 18.86 19.31
N LYS A 158 -3.60 19.18 18.04
CA LYS A 158 -4.57 19.90 17.18
C LYS A 158 -5.81 19.05 16.90
N VAL A 159 -5.65 17.75 16.62
CA VAL A 159 -6.79 16.84 16.42
C VAL A 159 -7.60 16.65 17.71
N GLU A 160 -6.95 16.52 18.87
CA GLU A 160 -7.64 16.45 20.17
C GLU A 160 -8.42 17.74 20.46
N PHE A 161 -7.86 18.91 20.16
CA PHE A 161 -8.55 20.19 20.29
C PHE A 161 -9.83 20.27 19.44
N ILE A 162 -9.78 19.79 18.19
CA ILE A 162 -10.95 19.74 17.30
C ILE A 162 -12.00 18.78 17.87
N ARG A 163 -11.60 17.58 18.30
CA ARG A 163 -12.50 16.61 18.93
C ARG A 163 -13.23 17.22 20.13
N ASP A 164 -12.50 17.88 21.01
CA ASP A 164 -13.08 18.48 22.22
C ASP A 164 -14.01 19.67 21.88
N THR A 165 -13.75 20.37 20.78
CA THR A 165 -14.63 21.44 20.26
C THR A 165 -15.94 20.87 19.72
N GLN A 166 -15.88 19.77 18.95
CA GLN A 166 -17.06 19.07 18.43
C GLN A 166 -17.96 18.54 19.56
N LEU A 167 -17.36 17.92 20.59
CA LEU A 167 -18.12 17.41 21.75
C LEU A 167 -18.83 18.51 22.54
N LYS A 168 -18.32 19.74 22.54
CA LYS A 168 -18.94 20.89 23.21
C LYS A 168 -20.07 21.52 22.40
N GLN A 169 -20.07 21.39 21.07
CA GLN A 169 -21.12 21.95 20.21
C GLN A 169 -22.37 21.07 20.14
N GLU A 170 -22.25 19.79 20.48
CA GLU A 170 -23.37 18.84 20.56
C GLU A 170 -24.09 18.84 21.93
N LEU A 171 -23.64 19.67 22.88
CA LEU A 171 -24.14 19.76 24.26
C LEU A 171 -24.86 21.09 24.50
#